data_AF-A0A539DDP7-F1
#
_entry.id   AF-A0A539DDP7-F1
#
_cell.length_a   1.000
_cell.length_b   1.000
_cell.length_c   1.000
_cell.angle_alpha   90.00
_cell.angle_beta   90.00
_cell.angle_gamma   90.00
#
_symmetry.space_group_name_H-M   'P 1'
#
loop_
_entity.id
_entity.type
_entity.pdbx_description
1 polymer ?
#
loop_
_entity_poly.entity_id
_entity_poly.type
_entity_poly.pdbx_seq_one_letter_code
_entity_poly.pdbx_strand_id
1 'polypeptide(L)'
;MQYFAREILRMMIAQPLEVTDRLTQFDVDCTVQGSGLSGQAGAIRHGLSHALTHYEPALRPVLKPHGFLTRDSRVVERKKYGRAKARKSFQFSKR
;
A
#
# COMPACT_ATOMS: atom_id res chain seq x y z
N MET A 1 8.13 -14.62 8.20
CA MET A 1 6.89 -14.75 7.40
C MET A 1 5.59 -14.93 8.21
N GLN A 2 5.60 -14.87 9.55
CA GLN A 2 4.42 -15.16 10.39
C GLN A 2 3.48 -13.96 10.65
N TYR A 3 3.92 -12.75 10.29
CA TYR A 3 3.23 -11.48 10.59
C TYR A 3 2.03 -11.20 9.66
N PHE A 4 2.14 -11.55 8.37
CA PHE A 4 1.04 -11.48 7.41
C PHE A 4 0.43 -12.88 7.24
N ALA A 5 -0.69 -13.17 7.89
CA ALA A 5 -1.35 -14.48 7.76
C ALA A 5 -2.01 -14.71 6.40
N ARG A 6 -2.39 -13.63 5.69
CA ARG A 6 -3.05 -13.69 4.39
C ARG A 6 -2.04 -13.73 3.26
N GLU A 7 -2.17 -14.72 2.38
CA GLU A 7 -1.31 -14.90 1.21
C GLU A 7 -1.36 -13.71 0.24
N ILE A 8 -2.54 -13.14 0.00
CA ILE A 8 -2.72 -11.97 -0.87
C ILE A 8 -1.84 -10.79 -0.43
N LEU A 9 -1.67 -10.58 0.88
CA LEU A 9 -0.83 -9.49 1.39
C LEU A 9 0.66 -9.76 1.15
N ARG A 10 1.09 -11.03 1.21
CA ARG A 10 2.47 -11.43 0.90
C ARG A 10 2.77 -11.25 -0.59
N MET A 11 1.84 -11.68 -1.45
CA MET A 11 1.96 -11.47 -2.90
C MET A 11 2.07 -9.99 -3.23
N MET A 12 1.25 -9.14 -2.59
CA MET A 12 1.31 -7.69 -2.80
C MET A 12 2.69 -7.09 -2.45
N ILE A 13 3.34 -7.58 -1.40
CA ILE A 13 4.68 -7.12 -1.00
C ILE A 13 5.75 -7.61 -1.99
N ALA A 14 5.60 -8.82 -2.56
CA ALA A 14 6.54 -9.41 -3.50
C ALA A 14 6.46 -8.83 -4.93
N GLN A 15 5.31 -8.29 -5.35
CA GLN A 15 5.10 -7.68 -6.67
C GLN A 15 6.25 -6.82 -7.23
N PRO A 16 6.81 -5.82 -6.50
CA PRO A 16 7.90 -5.00 -7.03
C PRO A 16 9.20 -5.79 -7.27
N LEU A 17 9.43 -6.87 -6.52
CA LEU A 17 10.58 -7.76 -6.69
C LEU A 17 10.37 -8.74 -7.85
N GLU A 18 9.13 -9.19 -8.08
CA GLU A 18 8.76 -10.01 -9.23
C GLU A 18 8.88 -9.22 -10.53
N VAL A 19 8.34 -7.99 -10.57
CA VAL A 19 8.38 -7.13 -11.77
C VAL A 19 9.79 -6.71 -12.15
N THR A 20 10.73 -6.71 -11.20
CA THR A 20 12.14 -6.38 -11.46
C THR A 20 13.00 -7.63 -11.68
N ASP A 21 12.44 -8.84 -11.62
CA ASP A 21 13.16 -10.13 -11.66
C ASP A 21 14.29 -10.23 -10.61
N ARG A 22 14.08 -9.63 -9.43
CA ARG A 22 15.08 -9.55 -8.33
C ARG A 22 14.66 -10.28 -7.06
N LEU A 23 13.70 -11.18 -7.15
CA LEU A 23 13.09 -11.86 -6.00
C LEU A 23 14.10 -12.59 -5.10
N THR A 24 15.17 -13.15 -5.66
CA THR A 24 16.19 -13.93 -4.94
C THR A 24 17.46 -13.14 -4.62
N GLN A 25 17.54 -11.88 -5.04
CA GLN A 25 18.79 -11.11 -5.00
C GLN A 25 18.91 -10.20 -3.77
N PHE A 26 17.80 -9.93 -3.09
CA PHE A 26 17.75 -8.99 -1.97
C PHE A 26 17.13 -9.63 -0.75
N ASP A 27 17.78 -9.43 0.40
CA ASP A 27 17.15 -9.63 1.70
C ASP A 27 16.50 -8.31 2.13
N VAL A 28 15.29 -8.41 2.70
CA VAL A 28 14.45 -7.25 3.01
C VAL A 28 14.10 -7.28 4.49
N ASP A 29 14.74 -6.40 5.24
CA ASP A 29 14.33 -6.10 6.61
C ASP A 29 13.52 -4.79 6.64
N CYS A 30 12.34 -4.84 7.24
CA CYS A 30 11.43 -3.69 7.30
C CYS A 30 10.68 -3.63 8.63
N THR A 31 10.71 -2.45 9.24
CA THR A 31 9.95 -2.15 10.45
C THR A 31 8.72 -1.32 10.09
N VAL A 32 7.54 -1.79 10.49
CA VAL A 32 6.26 -1.08 10.30
C VAL A 32 5.60 -0.78 11.63
N GLN A 33 4.97 0.39 11.74
CA GLN A 33 4.25 0.82 12.94
C GLN A 33 2.93 1.50 12.56
N GLY A 34 1.90 1.35 13.40
CA GLY A 34 0.56 1.91 13.16
C GLY A 34 -0.27 1.15 12.12
N SER A 35 -1.38 1.74 11.65
CA SER A 35 -2.28 1.20 10.60
C SER A 35 -2.77 -0.25 10.81
N GLY A 36 -3.53 -0.78 9.84
CA GLY A 36 -3.88 -2.21 9.78
C GLY A 36 -2.98 -2.98 8.82
N LEU A 37 -3.05 -4.32 8.86
CA LEU A 37 -2.21 -5.22 8.05
C LEU A 37 -2.20 -4.89 6.54
N SER A 38 -3.37 -4.57 5.97
CA SER A 38 -3.46 -4.21 4.54
C SER A 38 -2.77 -2.88 4.22
N GLY A 39 -2.92 -1.88 5.09
CA GLY A 39 -2.25 -0.59 4.93
C GLY A 39 -0.73 -0.70 5.10
N GLN A 40 -0.29 -1.55 6.04
CA GLN A 40 1.13 -1.86 6.22
C GLN A 40 1.73 -2.56 5.00
N ALA A 41 1.04 -3.56 4.43
CA ALA A 41 1.51 -4.24 3.22
C ALA A 41 1.68 -3.26 2.04
N GLY A 42 0.72 -2.34 1.85
CA GLY A 42 0.84 -1.28 0.85
C GLY A 42 2.02 -0.33 1.11
N ALA A 43 2.28 0.01 2.38
CA ALA A 43 3.41 0.85 2.77
C ALA A 43 4.77 0.16 2.52
N ILE A 44 4.90 -1.12 2.86
CA ILE A 44 6.10 -1.93 2.61
C ILE A 44 6.36 -2.00 1.11
N ARG A 45 5.33 -2.31 0.31
CA ARG A 45 5.44 -2.35 -1.16
C ARG A 45 5.96 -1.03 -1.74
N HIS A 46 5.45 0.09 -1.25
CA HIS A 46 5.88 1.41 -1.69
C HIS A 46 7.34 1.70 -1.28
N GLY A 47 7.71 1.39 -0.04
CA GLY A 47 9.08 1.53 0.46
C GLY A 47 10.08 0.68 -0.33
N LEU A 48 9.74 -0.58 -0.61
CA LEU A 48 10.54 -1.49 -1.46
C LEU A 48 10.78 -0.92 -2.85
N SER A 49 9.73 -0.38 -3.48
CA SER A 49 9.83 0.19 -4.83
C SER A 49 10.75 1.42 -4.87
N HIS A 50 10.74 2.23 -3.81
CA HIS A 50 11.68 3.34 -3.65
C HIS A 50 13.10 2.84 -3.43
N ALA A 51 13.31 1.85 -2.54
CA ALA A 51 14.62 1.27 -2.27
C ALA A 51 15.26 0.69 -3.54
N LEU A 52 14.50 -0.07 -4.33
CA LEU A 52 14.95 -0.62 -5.63
C LEU A 52 15.34 0.48 -6.62
N THR A 53 14.57 1.57 -6.68
CA THR A 53 14.86 2.69 -7.57
C THR A 53 16.12 3.47 -7.15
N HIS A 54 16.40 3.54 -5.85
CA HIS A 54 17.62 4.15 -5.33
C HIS A 54 18.87 3.30 -5.58
N TYR A 55 18.73 1.98 -5.48
CA TYR A 55 19.81 1.04 -5.77
C TYR A 55 20.13 1.00 -7.27
N GLU A 56 19.11 0.83 -8.12
CA GLU A 56 19.24 0.80 -9.58
C GLU A 56 18.25 1.78 -10.24
N PRO A 57 18.71 2.99 -10.61
CA PRO A 57 17.87 4.00 -11.27
C PRO A 57 17.25 3.52 -12.60
N ALA A 58 17.85 2.51 -13.24
CA ALA A 58 17.37 1.88 -14.47
C ALA A 58 16.05 1.10 -14.29
N LEU A 59 15.67 0.74 -13.06
CA LEU A 59 14.41 0.02 -12.77
C LEU A 59 13.19 0.95 -12.70
N ARG A 60 13.41 2.28 -12.61
CA ARG A 60 12.35 3.29 -12.58
C ARG A 60 11.36 3.22 -13.76
N PRO A 61 11.78 3.10 -15.04
CA PRO A 61 10.85 2.96 -16.17
C PRO A 61 9.99 1.70 -16.11
N VAL A 62 10.43 0.64 -15.43
CA VAL A 62 9.64 -0.59 -15.24
C VAL A 62 8.65 -0.41 -14.09
N LEU A 63 9.08 0.15 -12.95
CA LEU A 63 8.24 0.30 -11.75
C LEU A 63 7.16 1.40 -11.88
N LYS A 64 7.42 2.45 -12.67
CA LYS A 64 6.51 3.60 -12.80
C LYS A 64 5.17 3.25 -13.49
N PRO A 65 5.14 2.52 -14.63
CA PRO A 65 3.89 2.07 -15.26
C PRO A 65 3.01 1.21 -14.35
N HIS A 66 3.62 0.38 -13.50
CA HIS A 66 2.89 -0.46 -12.55
C HIS A 66 2.35 0.30 -11.32
N GLY A 67 2.64 1.61 -11.22
CA GLY A 67 2.08 2.48 -10.19
C GLY A 67 2.68 2.27 -8.79
N PHE A 68 3.77 1.54 -8.64
CA PHE A 68 4.36 1.25 -7.33
C PHE A 68 5.08 2.46 -6.70
N LEU A 69 5.53 3.40 -7.53
CA LEU A 69 6.16 4.65 -7.09
C LEU A 69 5.15 5.74 -6.71
N THR A 70 3.87 5.54 -6.97
CA THR A 70 2.83 6.51 -6.64
C THR A 70 2.34 6.26 -5.23
N ARG A 71 2.45 7.27 -4.36
CA ARG A 71 1.86 7.21 -3.02
C ARG A 71 0.34 7.20 -3.12
N ASP A 72 -0.30 6.22 -2.48
CA ASP A 72 -1.75 6.20 -2.33
C ASP A 72 -2.19 7.37 -1.42
N SER A 73 -2.96 8.29 -1.99
CA SER A 73 -3.43 9.50 -1.31
C SER A 73 -4.73 9.30 -0.54
N ARG A 74 -5.33 8.10 -0.59
CA ARG A 74 -6.60 7.82 0.08
C ARG A 74 -6.43 7.89 1.59
N VAL A 75 -7.27 8.71 2.23
CA VAL A 75 -7.34 8.88 3.68
C VAL A 75 -8.79 8.75 4.13
N VAL A 76 -9.00 8.22 5.33
CA VAL A 76 -10.34 8.12 5.92
C VAL A 76 -10.90 9.53 6.13
N GLU A 77 -12.02 9.82 5.47
CA GLU A 77 -12.72 11.08 5.65
C GLU A 77 -13.23 11.23 7.09
N ARG A 78 -13.07 12.43 7.66
CA ARG A 78 -13.62 12.75 8.98
C ARG A 78 -15.16 12.65 8.98
N LYS A 79 -15.73 12.33 10.14
CA LYS A 79 -17.18 12.45 10.38
C LYS A 79 -17.60 13.93 10.27
N LYS A 80 -18.64 14.19 9.47
CA LYS A 80 -19.26 15.52 9.35
C LYS A 80 -20.47 15.62 10.30
N TYR A 81 -20.72 16.80 10.86
CA TYR A 81 -21.90 17.02 11.70
C TYR A 81 -23.19 16.84 10.89
N GLY A 82 -24.28 16.44 11.55
CA GLY A 82 -25.55 16.14 10.87
C GLY A 82 -25.54 14.88 10.00
N ARG A 83 -24.45 14.10 9.99
CA ARG A 83 -24.34 12.83 9.26
C ARG A 83 -23.96 11.67 10.19
N ALA A 84 -24.42 10.47 9.86
CA ALA A 84 -24.13 9.25 10.62
C ALA A 84 -22.67 8.81 10.47
N LYS A 85 -22.07 9.01 9.29
CA LYS A 85 -20.64 8.78 8.98
C LYS A 85 -20.10 9.92 8.10
N ALA A 86 -18.93 9.75 7.47
CA ALA A 86 -18.35 10.76 6.58
C ALA A 86 -19.33 11.24 5.48
N ARG A 87 -20.04 10.31 4.83
CA ARG A 87 -21.03 10.61 3.78
C ARG A 87 -22.46 10.18 4.07
N LYS A 88 -22.66 9.11 4.87
CA LYS A 88 -23.97 8.55 5.18
C LYS A 88 -24.85 9.56 5.94
N SER A 89 -25.95 10.00 5.32
CA SER A 89 -27.00 10.81 5.96
C SER A 89 -27.95 9.94 6.77
N PHE A 90 -28.72 10.58 7.65
CA PHE A 90 -29.89 9.97 8.27
C PHE A 90 -31.04 9.90 7.27
N GLN A 91 -32.01 9.01 7.51
CA GLN A 91 -33.22 8.93 6.69
C GLN A 91 -34.03 10.22 6.85
N PHE A 92 -34.41 10.84 5.73
CA PHE A 92 -35.28 12.01 5.70
C PHE A 92 -36.71 11.57 5.41
N SER A 93 -37.68 12.06 6.17
CA SER A 93 -39.11 11.87 5.91
C SER A 93 -39.72 13.22 5.54
N LYS A 94 -40.32 13.30 4.35
CA LYS A 94 -41.08 14.46 3.89
C LYS A 94 -42.54 14.22 4.25
N ARG A 95 -43.16 15.17 4.96
CA ARG A 95 -44.62 15.23 5.14
C ARG A 95 -45.24 16.09 4.07
#